data_AF-A0A7K1KE82-F1
#
_entry.id   AF-A0A7K1KE82-F1
#
_cell.length_a   1.000
_cell.length_b   1.000
_cell.length_c   1.000
_cell.angle_alpha   90.00
_cell.angle_beta   90.00
_cell.angle_gamma   90.00
#
_symmetry.space_group_name_H-M   'P 1'
#
loop_
_entity.id
_entity.type
_entity.pdbx_description
1 polymer ?
#
loop_
_entity_poly.entity_id
_entity_poly.type
_entity_poly.pdbx_seq_one_letter_code
_entity_poly.pdbx_strand_id
1 'polypeptide(L)'
;MRLQLRAARARNHTQLEDALATRFFHQMRPTVCPRCTSTITAEQQAAETEKHECSLCSKGLGLGEADATTTAAESGRVVGQGDAPVDEVDALEAAVEDGKYQIEALGIQITAKKDQLASAEAKSVAGMAQIAAAEERRTLELDLARAEGALAVFNGPSGSLVDDPVDETVAAVLSAADTVLSKWVRDEQRPLLKAISADIEALAIGFGADSLANVKLGGGGRLDVTKGGERTSYSGLTPGEKLRVKIATAVALIKHGYVAGIGRHPGFLVLDSPAAEEIPEEDLAVLIGALVEVSQQADMQIFVGTRTTTPLVDYLPETNRRVAIGDDYLW
;
A
#
# COMPACT_ATOMS: atom_id res chain seq x y z
N MET A 1 -18.77 2.30 26.63
CA MET A 1 -19.55 1.13 27.07
C MET A 1 -19.64 0.95 28.59
N ARG A 2 -18.59 0.62 29.35
CA ARG A 2 -18.72 0.42 30.83
C ARG A 2 -19.29 1.62 31.61
N LEU A 3 -18.92 2.84 31.21
CA LEU A 3 -19.48 4.09 31.77
C LEU A 3 -20.97 4.25 31.42
N GLN A 4 -21.37 3.87 30.21
CA GLN A 4 -22.77 3.92 29.76
C GLN A 4 -23.62 2.88 30.49
N LEU A 5 -23.11 1.67 30.71
CA LEU A 5 -23.76 0.63 31.51
C LEU A 5 -24.00 1.09 32.96
N ARG A 6 -23.00 1.72 33.60
CA ARG A 6 -23.16 2.30 34.94
C ARG A 6 -24.23 3.39 34.97
N ALA A 7 -24.26 4.26 33.98
CA ALA A 7 -25.27 5.31 33.87
C ALA A 7 -26.68 4.73 33.64
N ALA A 8 -26.83 3.69 32.81
CA ALA A 8 -28.09 3.00 32.57
C ALA A 8 -28.63 2.33 33.84
N ARG A 9 -27.78 1.58 34.56
CA ARG A 9 -28.14 0.97 35.85
C ARG A 9 -28.55 2.01 36.90
N ALA A 10 -27.85 3.15 36.96
CA ALA A 10 -28.23 4.23 37.86
C ALA A 10 -29.61 4.82 37.53
N ARG A 11 -29.93 5.03 36.25
CA ARG A 11 -31.26 5.50 35.82
C ARG A 11 -32.37 4.50 36.18
N ASN A 12 -32.17 3.23 35.89
CA ASN A 12 -33.14 2.17 36.20
C ASN A 12 -33.37 2.07 37.73
N HIS A 13 -32.29 2.16 38.51
CA HIS A 13 -32.39 2.20 39.97
C HIS A 13 -33.18 3.41 40.49
N THR A 14 -32.88 4.62 40.01
CA THR A 14 -33.65 5.83 40.39
C THR A 14 -35.12 5.72 40.02
N GLN A 15 -35.46 5.16 38.85
CA GLN A 15 -36.85 4.93 38.46
C GLN A 15 -37.56 3.94 39.39
N LEU A 16 -36.88 2.87 39.81
CA LEU A 16 -37.41 1.91 40.78
C LEU A 16 -37.61 2.55 42.16
N GLU A 17 -36.64 3.34 42.62
CA GLU A 17 -36.73 4.08 43.88
C GLU A 17 -37.89 5.08 43.85
N ASP A 18 -38.04 5.85 42.77
CA ASP A 18 -39.14 6.81 42.59
C ASP A 18 -40.50 6.09 42.56
N ALA A 19 -40.60 4.94 41.88
CA ALA A 19 -41.82 4.16 41.83
C ALA A 19 -42.20 3.59 43.21
N LEU A 20 -41.23 3.07 43.96
CA LEU A 20 -41.43 2.56 45.32
C LEU A 20 -41.78 3.68 46.30
N ALA A 21 -41.09 4.82 46.22
CA ALA A 21 -41.37 6.01 47.01
C ALA A 21 -42.79 6.50 46.73
N THR A 22 -43.17 6.64 45.46
CA THR A 22 -44.52 7.05 45.05
C THR A 22 -45.57 6.11 45.64
N ARG A 23 -45.39 4.79 45.54
CA ARG A 23 -46.31 3.81 46.15
C ARG A 23 -46.37 3.92 47.68
N PHE A 24 -45.24 4.14 48.34
CA PHE A 24 -45.17 4.33 49.79
C PHE A 24 -45.92 5.59 50.23
N PHE A 25 -45.69 6.73 49.56
CA PHE A 25 -46.36 7.99 49.86
C PHE A 25 -47.87 7.94 49.57
N HIS A 26 -48.29 7.23 48.52
CA HIS A 26 -49.71 7.02 48.21
C HIS A 26 -50.44 6.11 49.21
N GLN A 27 -49.72 5.33 50.03
CA GLN A 27 -50.34 4.51 51.08
C GLN A 27 -50.51 5.26 52.40
N MET A 28 -49.89 6.43 52.56
CA MET A 28 -50.01 7.21 53.77
C MET A 28 -51.38 7.89 53.86
N ARG A 29 -52.01 7.76 55.03
CA ARG A 29 -53.28 8.41 55.36
C ARG A 29 -53.03 9.53 56.36
N PRO A 30 -52.73 10.76 55.91
CA PRO A 30 -52.56 11.88 56.82
C PRO A 30 -53.87 12.17 57.54
N THR A 31 -53.77 12.55 58.82
CA THR A 31 -54.91 13.03 59.63
C THR A 31 -55.04 14.56 59.57
N VAL A 32 -53.96 15.23 59.19
CA VAL A 32 -53.83 16.69 59.13
C VAL A 32 -53.09 17.08 57.84
N CYS A 33 -53.51 18.17 57.19
CA CYS A 33 -52.83 18.68 55.99
C CYS A 33 -51.45 19.24 56.35
N PRO A 34 -50.35 18.78 55.70
CA PRO A 34 -48.99 19.22 56.04
C PRO A 34 -48.69 20.67 55.66
N ARG A 35 -49.53 21.33 54.83
CA ARG A 35 -49.30 22.70 54.35
C ARG A 35 -49.97 23.77 55.22
N CYS A 36 -51.19 23.52 55.69
CA CYS A 36 -52.01 24.49 56.42
C CYS A 36 -52.53 23.97 57.77
N THR A 37 -52.11 22.77 58.17
CA THR A 37 -52.42 22.16 59.47
C THR A 37 -53.91 21.95 59.78
N SER A 38 -54.78 22.03 58.76
CA SER A 38 -56.21 21.71 58.91
C SER A 38 -56.45 20.21 59.04
N THR A 39 -57.40 19.80 59.87
CA THR A 39 -57.80 18.40 60.00
C THR A 39 -58.52 17.93 58.73
N ILE A 40 -58.13 16.76 58.23
CA ILE A 40 -58.74 16.15 57.05
C ILE A 40 -60.02 15.44 57.50
N THR A 41 -61.15 15.72 56.86
CA THR A 41 -62.44 15.16 57.26
C THR A 41 -62.59 13.71 56.79
N ALA A 42 -63.44 12.93 57.47
CA ALA A 42 -63.75 11.57 57.07
C ALA A 42 -64.33 11.50 55.64
N GLU A 43 -65.08 12.53 55.23
CA GLU A 43 -65.63 12.67 53.88
C GLU A 43 -64.53 12.84 52.82
N GLN A 44 -63.48 13.62 53.13
CA GLN A 44 -62.34 13.80 52.22
C GLN A 44 -61.52 12.52 52.07
N GLN A 45 -61.38 11.71 53.13
CA GLN A 45 -60.70 10.41 53.07
C GLN A 45 -61.52 9.36 52.31
N ALA A 46 -62.84 9.35 52.47
CA ALA A 46 -63.73 8.47 51.72
C ALA A 46 -63.73 8.81 50.23
N ALA A 47 -63.71 10.10 49.87
CA ALA A 47 -63.65 10.55 48.47
C ALA A 47 -62.39 10.06 47.74
N GLU A 48 -61.26 9.87 48.43
CA GLU A 48 -60.04 9.31 47.82
C GLU A 48 -60.21 7.84 47.41
N THR A 49 -60.96 7.07 48.19
CA THR A 49 -61.22 5.65 47.89
C THR A 49 -62.36 5.48 46.89
N GLU A 50 -63.44 6.26 47.04
CA GLU A 50 -64.69 6.06 46.29
C GLU A 50 -64.76 6.86 44.99
N LYS A 51 -64.17 8.07 44.97
CA LYS A 51 -64.24 9.01 43.82
C LYS A 51 -62.87 9.22 43.18
N HIS A 52 -61.82 8.60 43.71
CA HIS A 52 -60.43 8.79 43.27
C HIS A 52 -59.99 10.26 43.29
N GLU A 53 -60.41 11.03 44.30
CA GLU A 53 -60.02 12.43 44.51
C GLU A 53 -59.06 12.53 45.70
N CYS A 54 -57.92 13.20 45.54
CA CYS A 54 -56.93 13.33 46.60
C CYS A 54 -57.53 13.95 47.89
N SER A 55 -57.40 13.28 49.04
CA SER A 55 -57.94 13.75 50.32
C SER A 55 -57.36 15.08 50.81
N LEU A 56 -56.20 15.50 50.28
CA LEU A 56 -55.53 16.75 50.66
C LEU A 56 -55.91 17.95 49.79
N CYS A 57 -56.08 17.75 48.49
CA CYS A 57 -56.25 18.84 47.53
C CYS A 57 -57.46 18.69 46.60
N SER A 58 -58.23 17.61 46.76
CA SER A 58 -59.46 17.32 46.03
C SER A 58 -59.30 17.23 44.51
N LYS A 59 -58.07 17.11 44.01
CA LYS A 59 -57.79 16.87 42.59
C LYS A 59 -57.98 15.39 42.27
N GLY A 60 -58.55 15.10 41.09
CA GLY A 60 -58.68 13.74 40.59
C GLY A 60 -57.32 13.06 40.43
N LEU A 61 -57.20 11.83 40.92
CA LEU A 61 -55.99 11.02 40.93
C LEU A 61 -55.74 10.29 39.59
N GLY A 62 -56.65 10.42 38.62
CA GLY A 62 -56.45 9.90 37.26
C GLY A 62 -56.30 8.38 37.20
N LEU A 63 -56.95 7.64 38.09
CA LEU A 63 -56.84 6.17 38.22
C LEU A 63 -57.67 5.39 37.17
N GLY A 64 -58.03 6.03 36.04
CA GLY A 64 -58.82 5.42 34.96
C GLY A 64 -57.93 4.67 33.97
N GLU A 65 -58.22 3.38 33.79
CA GLU A 65 -57.60 2.42 32.83
C GLU A 65 -56.09 2.18 32.99
N ALA A 66 -55.68 1.69 34.16
CA ALA A 66 -54.49 0.85 34.27
C ALA A 66 -54.94 -0.62 34.34
N ASP A 67 -54.97 -1.27 33.19
CA ASP A 67 -55.16 -2.71 33.08
C ASP A 67 -54.09 -3.42 33.93
N ALA A 68 -54.51 -4.41 34.70
CA ALA A 68 -53.78 -4.98 35.83
C ALA A 68 -52.57 -5.87 35.45
N THR A 69 -51.86 -5.57 34.35
CA THR A 69 -50.71 -6.40 33.93
C THR A 69 -49.52 -5.65 33.32
N THR A 70 -49.50 -4.31 33.23
CA THR A 70 -48.42 -3.61 32.51
C THR A 70 -48.06 -2.24 33.08
N THR A 71 -47.52 -2.16 34.31
CA THR A 71 -46.96 -0.89 34.82
C THR A 71 -45.66 -1.10 35.61
N ALA A 72 -44.68 -1.75 34.98
CA ALA A 72 -43.27 -1.65 35.36
C ALA A 72 -42.32 -1.55 34.15
N ALA A 73 -42.83 -1.44 32.92
CA ALA A 73 -42.02 -1.67 31.71
C ALA A 73 -42.05 -0.54 30.65
N GLU A 74 -42.56 0.67 30.96
CA GLU A 74 -42.76 1.70 29.93
C GLU A 74 -41.84 2.93 29.97
N SER A 75 -40.87 2.99 30.88
CA SER A 75 -39.92 4.12 30.93
C SER A 75 -38.50 3.75 30.48
N GLY A 76 -38.39 3.16 29.29
CA GLY A 76 -37.09 2.85 28.66
C GLY A 76 -37.16 2.25 27.25
N ARG A 77 -38.34 2.16 26.63
CA ARG A 77 -38.50 1.48 25.34
C ARG A 77 -38.04 2.35 24.18
N VAL A 78 -36.80 2.14 23.73
CA VAL A 78 -36.37 2.50 22.37
C VAL A 78 -37.05 1.51 21.42
N VAL A 79 -38.05 1.98 20.68
CA VAL A 79 -38.74 1.18 19.65
C VAL A 79 -37.83 1.05 18.44
N GLY A 80 -37.04 -0.02 18.40
CA GLY A 80 -36.43 -0.57 17.19
C GLY A 80 -37.33 -1.69 16.64
N GLN A 81 -37.55 -1.69 15.33
CA GLN A 81 -38.32 -2.72 14.63
C GLN A 81 -37.78 -4.13 14.90
N GLY A 82 -38.66 -5.02 15.38
CA GLY A 82 -38.60 -6.44 15.01
C GLY A 82 -37.97 -7.44 15.96
N ASP A 83 -37.58 -7.08 17.18
CA ASP A 83 -37.12 -8.07 18.16
C ASP A 83 -37.63 -7.74 19.58
N ALA A 84 -37.79 -8.76 20.41
CA ALA A 84 -38.36 -8.64 21.76
C ALA A 84 -37.71 -7.49 22.57
N PRO A 85 -38.45 -6.79 23.46
CA PRO A 85 -37.89 -5.67 24.21
C PRO A 85 -36.80 -6.16 25.17
N VAL A 86 -35.54 -6.01 24.75
CA VAL A 86 -34.36 -6.27 25.59
C VAL A 86 -34.19 -5.07 26.53
N ASP A 87 -34.02 -5.32 27.83
CA ASP A 87 -33.69 -4.26 28.79
C ASP A 87 -32.39 -3.56 28.34
N GLU A 88 -32.37 -2.23 28.36
CA GLU A 88 -31.20 -1.41 27.98
C GLU A 88 -29.93 -1.87 28.73
N VAL A 89 -30.09 -2.33 29.96
CA VAL A 89 -29.00 -2.86 30.79
C VAL A 89 -28.49 -4.20 30.25
N ASP A 90 -29.39 -5.13 29.89
CA ASP A 90 -29.02 -6.45 29.36
C ASP A 90 -28.31 -6.35 28.01
N ALA A 91 -28.78 -5.45 27.13
CA ALA A 91 -28.14 -5.20 25.84
C ALA A 91 -26.72 -4.61 26.00
N LEU A 92 -26.53 -3.69 26.95
CA LEU A 92 -25.23 -3.11 27.25
C LEU A 92 -24.28 -4.10 27.93
N GLU A 93 -24.80 -5.04 28.72
CA GLU A 93 -24.01 -6.12 29.33
C GLU A 93 -23.52 -7.11 28.27
N ALA A 94 -24.40 -7.55 27.38
CA ALA A 94 -24.05 -8.42 26.26
C ALA A 94 -22.96 -7.78 25.37
N ALA A 95 -23.09 -6.49 25.06
CA ALA A 95 -22.08 -5.77 24.27
C ALA A 95 -20.73 -5.64 24.98
N VAL A 96 -20.71 -5.51 26.32
CA VAL A 96 -19.47 -5.48 27.09
C VAL A 96 -18.79 -6.84 27.12
N GLU A 97 -19.53 -7.93 27.21
CA GLU A 97 -18.97 -9.28 27.15
C GLU A 97 -18.47 -9.65 25.75
N ASP A 98 -19.23 -9.32 24.69
CA ASP A 98 -18.77 -9.51 23.32
C ASP A 98 -17.48 -8.73 23.03
N GLY A 99 -17.42 -7.46 23.48
CA GLY A 99 -16.21 -6.66 23.34
C GLY A 99 -15.00 -7.25 24.09
N LYS A 100 -15.19 -7.88 25.25
CA LYS A 100 -14.10 -8.60 25.95
C LYS A 100 -13.63 -9.81 25.14
N TYR A 101 -14.56 -10.59 24.61
CA TYR A 101 -14.24 -11.76 23.80
C TYR A 101 -13.44 -11.36 22.54
N GLN A 102 -13.84 -10.28 21.87
CA GLN A 102 -13.10 -9.75 20.73
C GLN A 102 -11.70 -9.26 21.10
N ILE A 103 -11.53 -8.58 22.24
CA ILE A 103 -10.20 -8.16 22.72
C ILE A 103 -9.30 -9.37 22.99
N GLU A 104 -9.83 -10.42 23.61
CA GLU A 104 -9.09 -11.65 23.89
C GLU A 104 -8.69 -12.36 22.57
N ALA A 105 -9.62 -12.48 21.63
CA ALA A 105 -9.37 -13.05 20.31
C ALA A 105 -8.29 -12.25 19.55
N LEU A 106 -8.35 -10.92 19.56
CA LEU A 106 -7.33 -10.07 18.96
C LEU A 106 -5.98 -10.20 19.68
N GLY A 107 -5.96 -10.37 21.00
CA GLY A 107 -4.76 -10.64 21.78
C GLY A 107 -4.05 -11.94 21.35
N ILE A 108 -4.82 -12.99 21.08
CA ILE A 108 -4.31 -14.27 20.54
C ILE A 108 -3.73 -14.07 19.13
N GLN A 109 -4.40 -13.28 18.28
CA GLN A 109 -3.88 -12.99 16.93
C GLN A 109 -2.58 -12.18 16.98
N ILE A 110 -2.49 -11.17 17.85
CA ILE A 110 -1.29 -10.35 18.02
C ILE A 110 -0.11 -11.21 18.48
N THR A 111 -0.32 -12.10 19.45
CA THR A 111 0.74 -13.00 19.93
C THR A 111 1.21 -13.95 18.83
N ALA A 112 0.29 -14.59 18.09
CA ALA A 112 0.64 -15.41 16.94
C ALA A 112 1.42 -14.65 15.85
N LYS A 113 1.05 -13.39 15.57
CA LYS A 113 1.77 -12.54 14.62
C LYS A 113 3.16 -12.12 15.11
N LYS A 114 3.32 -11.87 16.40
CA LYS A 114 4.64 -11.61 17.00
C LYS A 114 5.57 -12.82 16.89
N ASP A 115 5.04 -14.02 17.12
CA ASP A 115 5.83 -15.26 16.97
C ASP A 115 6.23 -15.51 15.52
N GLN A 116 5.34 -15.22 14.56
CA GLN A 116 5.66 -15.27 13.13
C GLN A 116 6.78 -14.30 12.76
N LEU A 117 6.72 -13.07 13.27
CA LEU A 117 7.74 -12.05 13.03
C LEU A 117 9.10 -12.47 13.61
N ALA A 118 9.14 -12.94 14.85
CA ALA A 118 10.36 -13.44 15.48
C ALA A 118 10.97 -14.62 14.70
N SER A 119 10.14 -15.55 14.21
CA SER A 119 10.60 -16.65 13.35
C SER A 119 11.16 -16.18 12.01
N ALA A 120 10.52 -15.18 11.39
CA ALA A 120 10.97 -14.60 10.14
C ALA A 120 12.30 -13.85 10.29
N GLU A 121 12.46 -13.08 11.36
CA GLU A 121 13.73 -12.39 11.69
C GLU A 121 14.87 -13.38 11.90
N ALA A 122 14.64 -14.46 12.67
CA ALA A 122 15.63 -15.50 12.88
C ALA A 122 16.08 -16.17 11.56
N LYS A 123 15.13 -16.43 10.65
CA LYS A 123 15.44 -16.97 9.31
C LYS A 123 16.20 -15.96 8.44
N SER A 124 15.86 -14.67 8.52
CA SER A 124 16.54 -13.62 7.78
C SER A 124 18.00 -13.50 8.22
N VAL A 125 18.25 -13.45 9.52
CA VAL A 125 19.63 -13.39 10.08
C VAL A 125 20.44 -14.63 9.68
N ALA A 126 19.83 -15.82 9.76
CA ALA A 126 20.48 -17.05 9.31
C ALA A 126 20.79 -17.02 7.80
N GLY A 127 19.86 -16.51 6.99
CA GLY A 127 20.05 -16.33 5.55
C GLY A 127 21.19 -15.36 5.22
N MET A 128 21.29 -14.23 5.92
CA MET A 128 22.37 -13.26 5.74
C MET A 128 23.74 -13.87 6.07
N ALA A 129 23.83 -14.66 7.14
CA ALA A 129 25.07 -15.36 7.48
C ALA A 129 25.49 -16.37 6.39
N GLN A 130 24.52 -17.09 5.79
CA GLN A 130 24.80 -18.01 4.69
C GLN A 130 25.25 -17.27 3.41
N ILE A 131 24.64 -16.12 3.10
CA ILE A 131 25.05 -15.27 1.97
C ILE A 131 26.48 -14.77 2.18
N ALA A 132 26.80 -14.25 3.36
CA ALA A 132 28.15 -13.79 3.68
C ALA A 132 29.19 -14.91 3.56
N ALA A 133 28.88 -16.11 4.07
CA ALA A 133 29.75 -17.28 3.93
C ALA A 133 29.92 -17.72 2.47
N ALA A 134 28.87 -17.62 1.65
CA ALA A 134 28.94 -17.93 0.21
C ALA A 134 29.78 -16.89 -0.56
N GLU A 135 29.69 -15.62 -0.20
CA GLU A 135 30.54 -14.56 -0.75
C GLU A 135 32.02 -14.77 -0.40
N GLU A 136 32.32 -15.06 0.86
CA GLU A 136 33.69 -15.35 1.32
C GLU A 136 34.28 -16.58 0.61
N ARG A 137 33.47 -17.64 0.47
CA ARG A 137 33.87 -18.82 -0.30
C ARG A 137 34.18 -18.46 -1.76
N ARG A 138 33.33 -17.66 -2.40
CA ARG A 138 33.53 -17.23 -3.79
C ARG A 138 34.79 -16.39 -3.94
N THR A 139 35.11 -15.53 -2.99
CA THR A 139 36.35 -14.75 -3.03
C THR A 139 37.58 -15.65 -2.92
N LEU A 140 37.55 -16.64 -2.02
CA LEU A 140 38.62 -17.62 -1.86
C LEU A 140 38.79 -18.49 -3.13
N GLU A 141 37.69 -18.89 -3.77
CA GLU A 141 37.72 -19.63 -5.04
C GLU A 141 38.36 -18.81 -6.18
N LEU A 142 38.07 -17.50 -6.26
CA LEU A 142 38.69 -16.62 -7.25
C LEU A 142 40.18 -16.40 -6.98
N ASP A 143 40.58 -16.28 -5.72
CA ASP A 143 41.99 -16.13 -5.34
C ASP A 143 42.78 -17.41 -5.59
N LEU A 144 42.19 -18.57 -5.33
CA LEU A 144 42.75 -19.87 -5.70
C LEU A 144 42.99 -19.92 -7.22
N ALA A 145 41.98 -19.59 -8.03
CA ALA A 145 42.10 -19.61 -9.49
C ALA A 145 43.19 -18.64 -10.00
N ARG A 146 43.34 -17.46 -9.37
CA ARG A 146 44.43 -16.51 -9.70
C ARG A 146 45.80 -17.09 -9.34
N ALA A 147 45.93 -17.70 -8.16
CA ALA A 147 47.18 -18.30 -7.72
C ALA A 147 47.58 -19.50 -8.59
N GLU A 148 46.62 -20.35 -8.95
CA GLU A 148 46.79 -21.46 -9.89
C GLU A 148 47.20 -20.95 -11.28
N GLY A 149 46.57 -19.88 -11.77
CA GLY A 149 46.95 -19.22 -13.01
C GLY A 149 48.38 -18.69 -12.98
N ALA A 150 48.79 -18.01 -11.91
CA ALA A 150 50.15 -17.51 -11.73
C ALA A 150 51.18 -18.65 -11.66
N LEU A 151 50.84 -19.74 -10.97
CA LEU A 151 51.68 -20.94 -10.87
C LEU A 151 51.76 -21.68 -12.21
N ALA A 152 50.70 -21.69 -13.01
CA ALA A 152 50.72 -22.21 -14.37
C ALA A 152 51.60 -21.38 -15.32
N VAL A 153 51.68 -20.05 -15.13
CA VAL A 153 52.65 -19.21 -15.85
C VAL A 153 54.09 -19.54 -15.44
N PHE A 154 54.32 -19.78 -14.15
CA PHE A 154 55.66 -20.10 -13.64
C PHE A 154 56.14 -21.51 -14.04
N ASN A 155 55.23 -22.49 -14.03
CA ASN A 155 55.49 -23.90 -14.35
C ASN A 155 55.26 -24.26 -15.83
N GLY A 156 54.65 -23.37 -16.61
CA GLY A 156 54.66 -23.45 -18.05
C GLY A 156 56.11 -23.55 -18.54
N PRO A 157 56.38 -24.24 -19.67
CA PRO A 157 57.74 -24.34 -20.17
C PRO A 157 58.33 -22.94 -20.22
N SER A 158 59.41 -22.73 -19.47
CA SER A 158 60.26 -21.55 -19.53
C SER A 158 61.01 -21.59 -20.86
N GLY A 159 60.26 -21.59 -21.97
CA GLY A 159 60.74 -21.07 -23.21
C GLY A 159 61.02 -19.61 -22.92
N SER A 160 62.30 -19.26 -22.87
CA SER A 160 62.75 -17.88 -23.03
C SER A 160 61.82 -17.24 -24.05
N LEU A 161 61.08 -16.20 -23.65
CA LEU A 161 60.51 -15.25 -24.59
C LEU A 161 61.72 -14.57 -25.25
N VAL A 162 62.37 -15.29 -26.16
CA VAL A 162 62.91 -14.64 -27.34
C VAL A 162 61.66 -13.99 -27.92
N ASP A 163 61.57 -12.67 -27.84
CA ASP A 163 60.69 -11.93 -28.73
C ASP A 163 61.05 -12.44 -30.12
N ASP A 164 60.27 -13.38 -30.65
CA ASP A 164 60.32 -13.66 -32.07
C ASP A 164 60.08 -12.29 -32.69
N PRO A 165 61.02 -11.76 -33.51
CA PRO A 165 60.85 -10.47 -34.12
C PRO A 165 59.48 -10.50 -34.80
N VAL A 166 58.57 -9.64 -34.34
CA VAL A 166 57.21 -9.58 -34.84
C VAL A 166 57.32 -9.55 -36.35
N ASP A 167 56.84 -10.61 -37.01
CA ASP A 167 56.90 -10.69 -38.45
C ASP A 167 56.17 -9.48 -38.99
N GLU A 168 56.92 -8.56 -39.59
CA GLU A 168 56.44 -7.26 -40.03
C GLU A 168 55.31 -7.43 -41.06
N THR A 169 55.32 -8.54 -41.81
CA THR A 169 54.21 -8.90 -42.70
C THR A 169 52.97 -9.35 -41.94
N VAL A 170 53.10 -10.15 -40.88
CA VAL A 170 51.98 -10.55 -40.02
C VAL A 170 51.38 -9.33 -39.32
N ALA A 171 52.22 -8.43 -38.78
CA ALA A 171 51.75 -7.18 -38.16
C ALA A 171 51.02 -6.27 -39.17
N ALA A 172 51.54 -6.14 -40.39
CA ALA A 172 50.89 -5.37 -41.44
C ALA A 172 49.53 -5.97 -41.85
N VAL A 173 49.45 -7.31 -41.97
CA VAL A 173 48.19 -8.02 -42.27
C VAL A 173 47.18 -7.83 -41.14
N LEU A 174 47.58 -7.98 -39.88
CA LEU A 174 46.70 -7.78 -38.73
C LEU A 174 46.21 -6.32 -38.62
N SER A 175 47.08 -5.35 -38.89
CA SER A 175 46.70 -3.93 -38.91
C SER A 175 45.72 -3.60 -40.04
N ALA A 176 45.94 -4.18 -41.22
CA ALA A 176 45.01 -4.06 -42.34
C ALA A 176 43.66 -4.72 -42.01
N ALA A 177 43.67 -5.91 -41.40
CA ALA A 177 42.47 -6.62 -40.95
C ALA A 177 41.70 -5.80 -39.91
N ASP A 178 42.38 -5.27 -38.89
CA ASP A 178 41.77 -4.38 -37.88
C ASP A 178 41.15 -3.14 -38.51
N THR A 179 41.83 -2.52 -39.47
CA THR A 179 41.31 -1.35 -40.20
C THR A 179 40.03 -1.68 -40.97
N VAL A 180 40.01 -2.82 -41.67
CA VAL A 180 38.85 -3.27 -42.45
C VAL A 180 37.69 -3.64 -41.52
N LEU A 181 37.94 -4.44 -40.48
CA LEU A 181 36.93 -4.88 -39.52
C LEU A 181 36.35 -3.70 -38.74
N SER A 182 37.20 -2.80 -38.23
CA SER A 182 36.77 -1.58 -37.55
C SER A 182 35.91 -0.70 -38.45
N LYS A 183 36.22 -0.63 -39.75
CA LYS A 183 35.40 0.09 -40.73
C LYS A 183 34.05 -0.59 -40.94
N TRP A 184 34.02 -1.90 -41.14
CA TRP A 184 32.76 -2.66 -41.30
C TRP A 184 31.84 -2.50 -40.10
N VAL A 185 32.37 -2.67 -38.88
CA VAL A 185 31.61 -2.47 -37.64
C VAL A 185 31.05 -1.05 -37.59
N ARG A 186 31.87 -0.03 -37.88
CA ARG A 186 31.41 1.38 -37.86
C ARG A 186 30.35 1.68 -38.91
N ASP A 187 30.48 1.12 -40.11
CA ASP A 187 29.57 1.38 -41.22
C ASP A 187 28.21 0.69 -41.00
N GLU A 188 28.19 -0.53 -40.45
CA GLU A 188 26.96 -1.25 -40.08
C GLU A 188 26.29 -0.69 -38.82
N GLN A 189 27.08 -0.30 -37.81
CA GLN A 189 26.55 0.18 -36.53
C GLN A 189 25.94 1.59 -36.65
N ARG A 190 26.49 2.46 -37.51
CA ARG A 190 26.07 3.87 -37.64
C ARG A 190 24.59 4.06 -38.01
N PRO A 191 24.01 3.37 -39.00
CA PRO A 191 22.58 3.53 -39.31
C PRO A 191 21.70 3.07 -38.14
N LEU A 192 22.06 1.97 -37.47
CA LEU A 192 21.31 1.46 -36.32
C LEU A 192 21.35 2.45 -35.14
N LEU A 193 22.54 2.94 -34.78
CA LEU A 193 22.69 3.94 -33.71
C LEU A 193 21.95 5.24 -34.04
N LYS A 194 21.90 5.63 -35.33
CA LYS A 194 21.13 6.80 -35.77
C LYS A 194 19.63 6.59 -35.55
N ALA A 195 19.10 5.43 -35.90
CA ALA A 195 17.69 5.09 -35.68
C ALA A 195 17.35 5.02 -34.19
N ILE A 196 18.17 4.32 -33.39
CA ILE A 196 18.02 4.25 -31.93
C ILE A 196 18.06 5.66 -31.33
N SER A 197 19.02 6.49 -31.72
CA SER A 197 19.15 7.85 -31.19
C SER A 197 17.91 8.71 -31.47
N ALA A 198 17.32 8.59 -32.66
CA ALA A 198 16.09 9.29 -33.03
C ALA A 198 14.88 8.82 -32.20
N ASP A 199 14.76 7.51 -31.98
CA ASP A 199 13.69 6.96 -31.13
C ASP A 199 13.87 7.38 -29.66
N ILE A 200 15.10 7.42 -29.15
CA ILE A 200 15.36 7.92 -27.78
C ILE A 200 14.93 9.38 -27.65
N GLU A 201 15.24 10.23 -28.63
CA GLU A 201 14.84 11.63 -28.63
C GLU A 201 13.32 11.79 -28.62
N ALA A 202 12.64 11.09 -29.53
CA ALA A 202 11.17 11.14 -29.62
C ALA A 202 10.50 10.67 -28.32
N LEU A 203 10.97 9.56 -27.74
CA LEU A 203 10.43 9.02 -26.50
C LEU A 203 10.74 9.91 -25.30
N ALA A 204 11.96 10.45 -25.19
CA ALA A 204 12.33 11.32 -24.08
C ALA A 204 11.48 12.59 -24.07
N ILE A 205 11.27 13.22 -25.23
CA ILE A 205 10.36 14.37 -25.38
C ILE A 205 8.92 13.96 -25.02
N GLY A 206 8.43 12.82 -25.53
CA GLY A 206 7.11 12.30 -25.20
C GLY A 206 6.89 12.05 -23.71
N PHE A 207 7.95 11.76 -22.94
CA PHE A 207 7.89 11.60 -21.48
C PHE A 207 8.07 12.95 -20.74
N GLY A 208 7.87 14.07 -21.43
CA GLY A 208 7.91 15.44 -20.91
C GLY A 208 9.31 16.04 -20.79
N ALA A 209 10.34 15.43 -21.39
CA ALA A 209 11.69 16.01 -21.40
C ALA A 209 11.86 17.02 -22.55
N ASP A 210 10.94 17.99 -22.66
CA ASP A 210 10.83 18.95 -23.78
C ASP A 210 12.06 19.83 -23.97
N SER A 211 12.87 19.98 -22.91
CA SER A 211 14.10 20.75 -22.91
C SER A 211 15.26 20.05 -23.63
N LEU A 212 15.10 18.76 -23.97
CA LEU A 212 16.11 17.91 -24.58
C LEU A 212 15.95 17.87 -26.10
N ALA A 213 17.08 17.93 -26.80
CA ALA A 213 17.17 17.78 -28.25
C ALA A 213 18.50 17.13 -28.64
N ASN A 214 18.61 16.68 -29.89
CA ASN A 214 19.82 16.09 -30.46
C ASN A 214 20.41 14.96 -29.61
N VAL A 215 19.59 14.00 -29.19
CA VAL A 215 20.06 12.84 -28.43
C VAL A 215 20.93 11.98 -29.34
N LYS A 216 22.13 11.61 -28.90
CA LYS A 216 23.06 10.76 -29.67
C LYS A 216 23.67 9.68 -28.79
N LEU A 217 23.36 8.43 -29.12
CA LEU A 217 24.00 7.25 -28.54
C LEU A 217 25.21 6.84 -29.39
N GLY A 218 26.40 6.87 -28.80
CA GLY A 218 27.62 6.39 -29.44
C GLY A 218 27.85 4.90 -29.26
N GLY A 219 28.70 4.30 -30.12
CA GLY A 219 29.01 2.87 -30.07
C GLY A 219 29.71 2.39 -28.78
N GLY A 220 30.31 3.32 -28.03
CA GLY A 220 30.86 3.06 -26.69
C GLY A 220 29.86 3.27 -25.54
N GLY A 221 28.56 3.41 -25.82
CA GLY A 221 27.53 3.62 -24.79
C GLY A 221 27.47 5.02 -24.18
N ARG A 222 28.19 5.99 -24.76
CA ARG A 222 28.12 7.40 -24.35
C ARG A 222 26.89 8.06 -24.97
N LEU A 223 26.07 8.69 -24.14
CA LEU A 223 24.88 9.43 -24.55
C LEU A 223 25.13 10.94 -24.42
N ASP A 224 25.23 11.60 -25.58
CA ASP A 224 25.32 13.06 -25.69
C ASP A 224 23.94 13.65 -25.95
N VAL A 225 23.65 14.81 -25.38
CA VAL A 225 22.34 15.46 -25.40
C VAL A 225 22.49 16.97 -25.47
N THR A 226 21.56 17.69 -26.07
CA THR A 226 21.47 19.14 -25.99
C THR A 226 20.34 19.52 -25.05
N LYS A 227 20.62 20.32 -24.02
CA LYS A 227 19.65 20.82 -23.05
C LYS A 227 19.57 22.33 -23.15
N GLY A 228 18.40 22.87 -23.50
CA GLY A 228 18.20 24.32 -23.63
C GLY A 228 19.18 25.02 -24.59
N GLY A 229 19.63 24.30 -25.63
CA GLY A 229 20.62 24.80 -26.59
C GLY A 229 22.08 24.53 -26.25
N GLU A 230 22.40 24.08 -25.03
CA GLU A 230 23.78 23.75 -24.63
C GLU A 230 24.05 22.24 -24.73
N ARG A 231 25.23 21.86 -25.23
CA ARG A 231 25.62 20.45 -25.33
C ARG A 231 26.04 19.92 -23.96
N THR A 232 25.37 18.87 -23.51
CA THR A 232 25.66 18.15 -22.27
C THR A 232 25.74 16.65 -22.53
N SER A 233 25.90 15.87 -21.47
CA SER A 233 25.85 14.41 -21.50
C SER A 233 24.87 13.91 -20.45
N TYR A 234 24.54 12.62 -20.46
CA TYR A 234 23.62 12.01 -19.50
C TYR A 234 23.88 12.40 -18.03
N SER A 235 25.14 12.53 -17.60
CA SER A 235 25.47 12.90 -16.22
C SER A 235 25.03 14.31 -15.83
N GLY A 236 24.93 15.23 -16.80
CA GLY A 236 24.52 16.63 -16.60
C GLY A 236 23.02 16.88 -16.62
N LEU A 237 22.20 15.83 -16.77
CA LEU A 237 20.74 15.90 -16.71
C LEU A 237 20.24 15.90 -15.25
N THR A 238 19.05 16.46 -15.02
CA THR A 238 18.37 16.36 -13.70
C THR A 238 17.98 14.91 -13.41
N PRO A 239 17.69 14.53 -12.14
CA PRO A 239 17.22 13.19 -11.81
C PRO A 239 16.02 12.73 -12.66
N GLY A 240 14.97 13.55 -12.75
CA GLY A 240 13.79 13.25 -13.57
C GLY A 240 14.12 13.10 -15.07
N GLU A 241 14.94 13.99 -15.64
CA GLU A 241 15.40 13.87 -17.03
C GLU A 241 16.22 12.59 -17.25
N LYS A 242 17.08 12.21 -16.29
CA LYS A 242 17.85 10.96 -16.36
C LYS A 242 16.93 9.75 -16.39
N LEU A 243 15.91 9.71 -15.54
CA LEU A 243 14.97 8.59 -15.52
C LEU A 243 14.25 8.46 -16.86
N ARG A 244 13.70 9.57 -17.39
CA ARG A 244 12.99 9.60 -18.67
C ARG A 244 13.88 9.16 -19.83
N VAL A 245 15.10 9.69 -19.93
CA VAL A 245 16.08 9.29 -20.96
C VAL A 245 16.51 7.84 -20.80
N LYS A 246 16.66 7.34 -19.57
CA LYS A 246 17.03 5.95 -19.30
C LYS A 246 15.93 4.99 -19.75
N ILE A 247 14.67 5.30 -19.46
CA ILE A 247 13.51 4.51 -19.91
C ILE A 247 13.42 4.56 -21.44
N ALA A 248 13.50 5.75 -22.04
CA ALA A 248 13.51 5.93 -23.49
C ALA A 248 14.64 5.12 -24.16
N THR A 249 15.84 5.12 -23.57
CA THR A 249 16.99 4.33 -24.04
C THR A 249 16.74 2.83 -23.96
N ALA A 250 16.22 2.33 -22.83
CA ALA A 250 15.90 0.91 -22.68
C ALA A 250 14.84 0.49 -23.72
N VAL A 251 13.76 1.26 -23.84
CA VAL A 251 12.67 1.01 -24.79
C VAL A 251 13.16 1.01 -26.23
N ALA A 252 13.95 2.03 -26.64
CA ALA A 252 14.49 2.11 -27.99
C ALA A 252 15.46 0.95 -28.30
N LEU A 253 16.35 0.61 -27.36
CA LEU A 253 17.26 -0.52 -27.54
C LEU A 253 16.52 -1.85 -27.69
N ILE A 254 15.46 -2.06 -26.91
CA ILE A 254 14.63 -3.27 -26.99
C ILE A 254 13.91 -3.32 -28.34
N LYS A 255 13.23 -2.24 -28.71
CA LYS A 255 12.48 -2.14 -29.98
C LYS A 255 13.38 -2.44 -31.18
N HIS A 256 14.54 -1.77 -31.29
CA HIS A 256 15.47 -1.97 -32.41
C HIS A 256 16.21 -3.30 -32.32
N GLY A 257 16.56 -3.76 -31.11
CA GLY A 257 17.26 -5.03 -30.90
C GLY A 257 16.43 -6.25 -31.28
N TYR A 258 15.13 -6.25 -30.93
CA TYR A 258 14.20 -7.31 -31.32
C TYR A 258 13.95 -7.33 -32.83
N VAL A 259 13.65 -6.18 -33.43
CA VAL A 259 13.37 -6.10 -34.88
C VAL A 259 14.58 -6.52 -35.72
N ALA A 260 15.80 -6.14 -35.31
CA ALA A 260 17.01 -6.52 -36.02
C ALA A 260 17.45 -7.97 -35.72
N GLY A 261 16.88 -8.63 -34.70
CA GLY A 261 17.39 -9.90 -34.18
C GLY A 261 18.78 -9.78 -33.53
N ILE A 262 19.19 -8.55 -33.18
CA ILE A 262 20.51 -8.22 -32.63
C ILE A 262 20.32 -7.89 -31.15
N GLY A 263 20.50 -8.89 -30.29
CA GLY A 263 20.39 -8.70 -28.85
C GLY A 263 20.08 -10.00 -28.12
N ARG A 264 20.31 -9.99 -26.80
CA ARG A 264 19.96 -11.09 -25.89
C ARG A 264 19.09 -10.59 -24.74
N HIS A 265 18.35 -9.50 -24.94
CA HIS A 265 17.51 -8.97 -23.88
C HIS A 265 16.43 -10.01 -23.55
N PRO A 266 16.25 -10.42 -22.28
CA PRO A 266 15.41 -11.55 -21.89
C PRO A 266 13.90 -11.28 -22.02
N GLY A 267 13.49 -10.20 -22.68
CA GLY A 267 12.09 -9.82 -22.78
C GLY A 267 11.44 -9.53 -21.43
N PHE A 268 12.19 -9.02 -20.45
CA PHE A 268 11.65 -8.74 -19.11
C PHE A 268 12.11 -7.38 -18.60
N LEU A 269 11.16 -6.52 -18.21
CA LEU A 269 11.42 -5.18 -17.68
C LEU A 269 10.58 -4.93 -16.42
N VAL A 270 11.21 -4.47 -15.35
CA VAL A 270 10.52 -4.03 -14.13
C VAL A 270 10.81 -2.56 -13.90
N LEU A 271 9.74 -1.77 -13.80
CA LEU A 271 9.77 -0.35 -13.51
C LEU A 271 9.12 -0.14 -12.14
N ASP A 272 9.93 0.14 -11.14
CA ASP A 272 9.44 0.50 -9.82
C ASP A 272 9.28 2.02 -9.71
N SER A 273 8.05 2.45 -9.53
CA SER A 273 7.64 3.80 -9.18
C SER A 273 8.17 4.90 -10.11
N PRO A 274 7.90 4.83 -11.44
CA PRO A 274 8.36 5.85 -12.38
C PRO A 274 7.84 7.26 -12.04
N ALA A 275 6.68 7.37 -11.37
CA ALA A 275 6.09 8.64 -10.94
C ALA A 275 6.80 9.30 -9.74
N ALA A 276 7.67 8.57 -9.02
CA ALA A 276 8.32 9.08 -7.82
C ALA A 276 9.38 10.18 -8.11
N GLU A 277 9.87 10.27 -9.35
CA GLU A 277 10.87 11.26 -9.76
C GLU A 277 10.28 12.40 -10.61
N GLU A 278 9.20 13.03 -10.13
CA GLU A 278 8.63 14.25 -10.74
C GLU A 278 8.14 14.04 -12.19
N ILE A 279 7.46 12.92 -12.47
CA ILE A 279 6.77 12.71 -13.76
C ILE A 279 5.29 13.13 -13.59
N PRO A 280 4.83 14.18 -14.29
CA PRO A 280 3.41 14.52 -14.40
C PRO A 280 2.54 13.33 -14.84
N GLU A 281 1.26 13.31 -14.44
CA GLU A 281 0.35 12.21 -14.79
C GLU A 281 0.16 12.07 -16.31
N GLU A 282 0.19 13.18 -17.06
CA GLU A 282 0.11 13.21 -18.52
C GLU A 282 1.33 12.54 -19.19
N ASP A 283 2.54 12.85 -18.71
CA ASP A 283 3.79 12.24 -19.20
C ASP A 283 3.86 10.75 -18.85
N LEU A 284 3.33 10.37 -17.67
CA LEU A 284 3.25 8.97 -17.25
C LEU A 284 2.31 8.16 -18.16
N ALA A 285 1.21 8.75 -18.62
CA ALA A 285 0.32 8.13 -19.58
C ALA A 285 1.01 7.86 -20.92
N VAL A 286 1.78 8.82 -21.44
CA VAL A 286 2.59 8.63 -22.67
C VAL A 286 3.64 7.53 -22.47
N LEU A 287 4.28 7.50 -21.30
CA LEU A 287 5.24 6.45 -20.95
C LEU A 287 4.61 5.05 -20.93
N ILE A 288 3.45 4.89 -20.29
CA ILE A 288 2.73 3.62 -20.27
C ILE A 288 2.30 3.23 -21.69
N GLY A 289 1.80 4.16 -22.49
CA GLY A 289 1.45 3.92 -23.89
C GLY A 289 2.63 3.41 -24.72
N ALA A 290 3.80 4.04 -24.60
CA ALA A 290 5.01 3.60 -25.29
C ALA A 290 5.46 2.18 -24.86
N LEU A 291 5.35 1.86 -23.57
CA LEU A 291 5.67 0.52 -23.06
C LEU A 291 4.69 -0.55 -23.59
N VAL A 292 3.40 -0.22 -23.69
CA VAL A 292 2.38 -1.10 -24.27
C VAL A 292 2.66 -1.33 -25.76
N GLU A 293 3.03 -0.29 -26.51
CA GLU A 293 3.39 -0.44 -27.92
C GLU A 293 4.59 -1.39 -28.09
N VAL A 294 5.61 -1.23 -27.25
CA VAL A 294 6.82 -2.06 -27.33
C VAL A 294 6.55 -3.51 -26.90
N SER A 295 5.66 -3.75 -25.93
CA SER A 295 5.25 -5.11 -25.57
C SER A 295 4.38 -5.80 -26.63
N GLN A 296 3.79 -5.04 -27.56
CA GLN A 296 3.09 -5.60 -28.72
C GLN A 296 4.03 -5.90 -29.88
N GLN A 297 5.10 -5.10 -30.04
CA GLN A 297 6.07 -5.24 -31.13
C GLN A 297 7.18 -6.26 -30.81
N ALA A 298 7.46 -6.48 -29.53
CA ALA A 298 8.47 -7.42 -29.04
C ALA A 298 7.84 -8.41 -28.05
N ASP A 299 8.33 -9.65 -28.04
CA ASP A 299 7.94 -10.64 -27.03
C ASP A 299 8.56 -10.27 -25.68
N MET A 300 7.87 -9.37 -24.96
CA MET A 300 8.35 -8.76 -23.72
C MET A 300 7.26 -8.63 -22.65
N GLN A 301 7.63 -9.01 -21.43
CA GLN A 301 6.85 -8.81 -20.22
C GLN A 301 7.35 -7.58 -19.45
N ILE A 302 6.45 -6.64 -19.19
CA ILE A 302 6.74 -5.39 -18.48
C ILE A 302 5.89 -5.34 -17.22
N PHE A 303 6.54 -5.14 -16.08
CA PHE A 303 5.87 -4.85 -14.81
C PHE A 303 6.12 -3.42 -14.40
N VAL A 304 5.04 -2.69 -14.11
CA VAL A 304 5.11 -1.31 -13.62
C VAL A 304 4.44 -1.25 -12.25
N GLY A 305 5.22 -0.93 -11.23
CA GLY A 305 4.70 -0.56 -9.92
C GLY A 305 4.56 0.96 -9.86
N THR A 306 3.38 1.49 -9.53
CA THR A 306 3.21 2.93 -9.31
C THR A 306 2.09 3.20 -8.31
N ARG A 307 2.16 4.35 -7.64
CA ARG A 307 1.09 4.84 -6.75
C ARG A 307 -0.02 5.54 -7.52
N THR A 308 0.27 6.01 -8.73
CA THR A 308 -0.69 6.73 -9.58
C THR A 308 -1.55 5.74 -10.34
N THR A 309 -2.84 5.66 -9.98
CA THR A 309 -3.75 4.63 -10.49
C THR A 309 -4.46 5.05 -11.78
N THR A 310 -4.69 6.35 -12.02
CA THR A 310 -5.47 6.85 -13.17
C THR A 310 -4.90 6.39 -14.52
N PRO A 311 -3.60 6.61 -14.83
CA PRO A 311 -3.05 6.18 -16.13
C PRO A 311 -3.00 4.65 -16.30
N LEU A 312 -2.96 3.87 -15.21
CA LEU A 312 -3.02 2.41 -15.30
C LEU A 312 -4.43 1.93 -15.68
N VAL A 313 -5.47 2.59 -15.16
CA VAL A 313 -6.87 2.23 -15.44
C VAL A 313 -7.26 2.60 -16.87
N ASP A 314 -6.71 3.69 -17.40
CA ASP A 314 -7.07 4.15 -18.75
C ASP A 314 -6.37 3.35 -19.85
N TYR A 315 -5.11 2.94 -19.63
CA TYR A 315 -4.28 2.37 -20.69
C TYR A 315 -4.09 0.84 -20.62
N LEU A 316 -4.38 0.20 -19.49
CA LEU A 316 -4.22 -1.25 -19.34
C LEU A 316 -5.57 -1.95 -19.17
N PRO A 317 -5.83 -3.08 -19.85
CA PRO A 317 -7.04 -3.88 -19.63
C PRO A 317 -7.06 -4.46 -18.22
N GLU A 318 -8.25 -4.79 -17.71
CA GLU A 318 -8.45 -5.34 -16.35
C GLU A 318 -7.64 -6.60 -16.08
N THR A 319 -7.39 -7.42 -17.09
CA THR A 319 -6.59 -8.65 -16.97
C THR A 319 -5.10 -8.37 -16.69
N ASN A 320 -4.62 -7.18 -17.04
CA ASN A 320 -3.19 -6.82 -17.01
C ASN A 320 -2.90 -5.74 -15.96
N ARG A 321 -3.84 -5.47 -15.05
CA ARG A 321 -3.68 -4.50 -13.96
C ARG A 321 -4.15 -5.09 -12.63
N ARG A 322 -3.46 -4.72 -11.55
CA ARG A 322 -3.94 -4.89 -10.17
C ARG A 322 -3.90 -3.54 -9.49
N VAL A 323 -5.04 -3.11 -8.96
CA VAL A 323 -5.20 -1.81 -8.32
C VAL A 323 -5.83 -2.04 -6.96
N ALA A 324 -5.20 -1.53 -5.91
CA ALA A 324 -5.82 -1.42 -4.60
C ALA A 324 -6.72 -0.17 -4.57
N ILE A 325 -7.98 -0.33 -4.18
CA ILE A 325 -8.96 0.76 -4.11
C ILE A 325 -9.38 0.93 -2.64
N GLY A 326 -9.23 2.13 -2.08
CA GLY A 326 -9.57 2.39 -0.67
C GLY A 326 -8.55 1.78 0.30
N ASP A 327 -9.04 0.97 1.25
CA ASP A 327 -8.23 0.30 2.29
C ASP A 327 -7.75 -1.10 1.88
N ASP A 328 -7.99 -1.51 0.63
CA ASP A 328 -7.55 -2.79 0.12
C ASP A 328 -6.01 -2.86 -0.04
N TYR A 329 -5.45 -4.05 0.10
CA TYR A 329 -4.03 -4.32 -0.11
C TYR A 329 -3.77 -4.96 -1.47
N LEU A 330 -2.56 -4.77 -2.00
CA LEU A 330 -2.14 -5.29 -3.32
C LEU A 330 -1.76 -6.79 -3.30
N TRP A 331 -1.85 -7.45 -2.14
CA TRP A 331 -1.45 -8.85 -1.90
C TRP A 331 -2.60 -9.73 -1.41
#